data_AF-A0AA91JXU5-F1
#
_entry.id   AF-A0AA91JXU5-F1
#
_cell.length_a   1.000
_cell.length_b   1.000
_cell.length_c   1.000
_cell.angle_alpha   90.00
_cell.angle_beta   90.00
_cell.angle_gamma   90.00
#
_symmetry.space_group_name_H-M   'P 1'
#
loop_
_entity.id
_entity.type
_entity.pdbx_description
1 polymer ?
#
loop_
_entity_poly.entity_id
_entity_poly.type
_entity_poly.pdbx_seq_one_letter_code
_entity_poly.pdbx_strand_id
1 'polypeptide(L)'
;MGKNHIELRRKKYFKLSSQIAQLDNAQLHSLFNNSESNESSTGWGINHAIVLGQSKVFVKRVPVTNIEYDNLFSTRNLYDLPTYCNYGFGSTGFGVFRELVTHIKTTNWVLEGAIATFPLMYHYRIIPFSGRRTDVDRSRLKDYVEYWGNSANAGNYVVDRAHANYELVLFIEHIPYVLETWLRENPNKLQKPLDDLRTTIDFLRTKGIIHFDAHFQNVLTDGEQIYLTDFGLVLDKSFTLTKDEESFFKQNTFYDYGEVLRNLGHLIRPSYDSCSENDKRRIMEKYGIKEGLQPYQLRSILLDNIEQIHADGVMKLDEFYVASIVKYRSIIALMQDFFSDMWGNNKKDTKLDHAKLRLLLKQTGFVPDAESHTHQIDS
;
A
#
# COMPACT_ATOMS: atom_id res chain seq x y z
N MET A 1 -14.72 -24.29 5.56
CA MET A 1 -15.34 -22.95 5.39
C MET A 1 -14.78 -22.18 4.18
N GLY A 2 -13.47 -22.24 3.88
CA GLY A 2 -12.86 -21.48 2.75
C GLY A 2 -13.41 -21.75 1.33
N LYS A 3 -13.78 -22.99 0.98
CA LYS A 3 -14.35 -23.29 -0.37
C LYS A 3 -15.68 -22.60 -0.63
N ASN A 4 -16.53 -22.42 0.38
CA ASN A 4 -17.81 -21.72 0.21
C ASN A 4 -17.60 -20.20 0.05
N HIS A 5 -16.60 -19.63 0.73
CA HIS A 5 -16.33 -18.20 0.68
C HIS A 5 -15.83 -17.76 -0.71
N ILE A 6 -14.88 -18.50 -1.31
CA ILE A 6 -14.37 -18.16 -2.64
C ILE A 6 -15.44 -18.33 -3.74
N GLU A 7 -16.30 -19.34 -3.63
CA GLU A 7 -17.41 -19.54 -4.56
C GLU A 7 -18.45 -18.41 -4.48
N LEU A 8 -18.72 -17.89 -3.28
CA LEU A 8 -19.58 -16.71 -3.12
C LEU A 8 -18.96 -15.47 -3.75
N ARG A 9 -17.65 -15.24 -3.56
CA ARG A 9 -16.91 -14.15 -4.19
C ARG A 9 -16.91 -14.26 -5.72
N ARG A 10 -16.71 -15.46 -6.29
CA ARG A 10 -16.82 -15.74 -7.74
C ARG A 10 -18.21 -15.44 -8.30
N LYS A 11 -19.28 -15.91 -7.62
CA LYS A 11 -20.66 -15.62 -8.03
C LYS A 11 -20.95 -14.11 -8.02
N LYS A 12 -20.51 -13.43 -6.97
CA LYS A 12 -20.63 -11.97 -6.85
C LYS A 12 -19.86 -11.26 -7.98
N TYR A 13 -18.66 -11.74 -8.31
CA TYR A 13 -17.87 -11.22 -9.42
C TYR A 13 -18.61 -11.27 -10.75
N PHE A 14 -19.07 -12.45 -11.19
CA PHE A 14 -19.73 -12.56 -12.50
C PHE A 14 -21.03 -11.74 -12.57
N LYS A 15 -21.78 -11.68 -11.47
CA LYS A 15 -23.00 -10.86 -11.37
C LYS A 15 -22.68 -9.37 -11.51
N LEU A 16 -21.77 -8.84 -10.68
CA LEU A 16 -21.46 -7.41 -10.68
C LEU A 16 -20.73 -6.99 -11.95
N SER A 17 -19.83 -7.82 -12.48
CA SER A 17 -19.16 -7.56 -13.76
C SER A 17 -20.17 -7.35 -14.88
N SER A 18 -21.16 -8.24 -15.00
CA SER A 18 -22.22 -8.13 -16.02
C SER A 18 -23.13 -6.91 -15.80
N GLN A 19 -23.49 -6.62 -14.54
CA GLN A 19 -24.30 -5.45 -14.21
C GLN A 19 -23.59 -4.13 -14.54
N ILE A 20 -22.30 -4.02 -14.21
CA ILE A 20 -21.52 -2.80 -14.48
C ILE A 20 -21.27 -2.64 -15.98
N ALA A 21 -21.05 -3.75 -16.71
CA ALA A 21 -20.84 -3.71 -18.16
C ALA A 21 -22.03 -3.12 -18.93
N GLN A 22 -23.25 -3.22 -18.39
CA GLN A 22 -24.46 -2.66 -18.99
C GLN A 22 -24.62 -1.14 -18.80
N LEU A 23 -23.83 -0.53 -17.91
CA LEU A 23 -23.95 0.90 -17.62
C LEU A 23 -23.22 1.73 -18.67
N ASP A 24 -23.92 2.71 -19.23
CA ASP A 24 -23.33 3.74 -20.07
C ASP A 24 -22.59 4.81 -19.23
N ASN A 25 -21.87 5.72 -19.89
CA ASN A 25 -21.08 6.73 -19.18
C ASN A 25 -21.96 7.71 -18.40
N ALA A 26 -23.17 8.05 -18.89
CA ALA A 26 -24.08 8.96 -18.19
C ALA A 26 -24.60 8.34 -16.90
N GLN A 27 -24.95 7.05 -16.94
CA GLN A 27 -25.34 6.26 -15.78
C GLN A 27 -24.19 6.14 -14.78
N LEU A 28 -22.96 5.90 -15.24
CA LEU A 28 -21.78 5.85 -14.37
C LEU A 28 -21.55 7.19 -13.65
N HIS A 29 -21.56 8.32 -14.36
CA HIS A 29 -21.40 9.63 -13.75
C HIS A 29 -22.51 9.96 -12.74
N SER A 30 -23.76 9.55 -13.03
CA SER A 30 -24.88 9.70 -12.09
C SER A 30 -24.63 8.93 -10.79
N LEU A 31 -24.04 7.72 -10.85
CA LEU A 31 -23.69 6.96 -9.65
C LEU A 31 -22.62 7.66 -8.82
N PHE A 32 -21.61 8.26 -9.45
CA PHE A 32 -20.53 8.93 -8.72
C PHE A 32 -21.01 10.20 -8.00
N ASN A 33 -21.87 11.00 -8.66
CA ASN A 33 -22.41 12.23 -8.07
C ASN A 33 -23.33 11.97 -6.87
N ASN A 34 -23.95 10.80 -6.79
CA ASN A 34 -24.86 10.41 -5.72
C ASN A 34 -24.19 9.56 -4.63
N SER A 35 -22.88 9.40 -4.69
CA SER A 35 -22.12 8.60 -3.73
C SER A 35 -21.33 9.48 -2.76
N GLU A 36 -21.11 8.98 -1.55
CA GLU A 36 -20.15 9.60 -0.63
C GLU A 36 -18.75 9.48 -1.22
N SER A 37 -18.18 10.61 -1.64
CA SER A 37 -16.79 10.70 -2.07
C SER A 37 -15.91 10.89 -0.84
N ASN A 38 -14.92 10.02 -0.67
CA ASN A 38 -13.81 10.28 0.24
C ASN A 38 -12.69 10.91 -0.59
N GLU A 39 -12.65 12.24 -0.65
CA GLU A 39 -11.48 12.96 -1.14
C GLU A 39 -10.33 12.69 -0.16
N SER A 40 -9.52 11.68 -0.44
CA SER A 40 -8.23 11.52 0.24
C SER A 40 -7.37 12.72 -0.15
N SER A 41 -6.95 13.51 0.84
CA SER A 41 -6.17 14.74 0.64
C SER A 41 -4.73 14.51 0.17
N THR A 42 -4.33 13.25 -0.06
CA THR A 42 -2.95 12.87 -0.43
C THR A 42 -2.86 12.02 -1.70
N GLY A 43 -3.98 11.49 -2.21
CA GLY A 43 -4.03 10.66 -3.42
C GLY A 43 -4.52 11.41 -4.65
N TRP A 44 -3.97 11.08 -5.82
CA TRP A 44 -4.40 11.66 -7.10
C TRP A 44 -5.64 11.01 -7.71
N GLY A 45 -6.19 9.98 -7.06
CA GLY A 45 -7.42 9.30 -7.48
C GLY A 45 -8.60 9.68 -6.60
N ILE A 46 -9.80 9.61 -7.16
CA ILE A 46 -11.05 9.86 -6.42
C ILE A 46 -11.67 8.51 -6.06
N ASN A 47 -11.96 8.32 -4.78
CA ASN A 47 -12.55 7.09 -4.26
C ASN A 47 -14.02 7.28 -3.90
N HIS A 48 -14.85 6.33 -4.31
CA HIS A 48 -16.27 6.29 -4.01
C HIS A 48 -16.66 4.93 -3.42
N ALA A 49 -17.75 4.92 -2.65
CA ALA A 49 -18.50 3.71 -2.38
C ALA A 49 -19.88 3.80 -3.03
N ILE A 50 -20.14 2.96 -4.02
CA ILE A 50 -21.45 2.88 -4.68
C ILE A 50 -22.21 1.64 -4.23
N VAL A 51 -23.52 1.66 -4.40
CA VAL A 51 -24.40 0.52 -4.12
C VAL A 51 -25.07 0.05 -5.40
N LEU A 52 -24.86 -1.22 -5.75
CA LEU A 52 -25.50 -1.91 -6.88
C LEU A 52 -26.36 -3.04 -6.34
N GLY A 53 -27.68 -2.81 -6.27
CA GLY A 53 -28.62 -3.70 -5.59
C GLY A 53 -28.28 -3.82 -4.11
N GLN A 54 -27.90 -5.01 -3.65
CA GLN A 54 -27.47 -5.28 -2.27
C GLN A 54 -25.96 -5.24 -2.07
N SER A 55 -25.18 -4.97 -3.14
CA SER A 55 -23.72 -5.00 -3.08
C SER A 55 -23.14 -3.60 -2.98
N LYS A 56 -22.31 -3.37 -1.96
CA LYS A 56 -21.41 -2.23 -1.91
C LYS A 56 -20.19 -2.51 -2.80
N VAL A 57 -19.78 -1.52 -3.58
CA VAL A 57 -18.65 -1.59 -4.52
C VAL A 57 -17.76 -0.38 -4.26
N PHE A 58 -16.46 -0.62 -4.09
CA PHE A 58 -15.47 0.44 -4.02
C PHE A 58 -15.11 0.86 -5.45
N VAL A 59 -15.05 2.17 -5.71
CA VAL A 59 -14.71 2.69 -7.03
C VAL A 59 -13.52 3.61 -6.88
N LYS A 60 -12.42 3.30 -7.59
CA LYS A 60 -11.25 4.17 -7.70
C LYS A 60 -11.24 4.79 -9.10
N ARG A 61 -11.24 6.10 -9.19
CA ARG A 61 -11.08 6.87 -10.43
C ARG A 61 -9.67 7.42 -10.48
N VAL A 62 -8.95 7.13 -11.55
CA VAL A 62 -7.57 7.56 -11.76
C VAL A 62 -7.50 8.39 -13.04
N PRO A 63 -6.94 9.60 -13.03
CA PRO A 63 -6.72 10.37 -14.25
C PRO A 63 -5.91 9.59 -15.27
N VAL A 64 -6.32 9.65 -16.54
CA VAL A 64 -5.59 9.08 -17.69
C VAL A 64 -5.13 10.25 -18.54
N THR A 65 -3.81 10.48 -18.59
CA THR A 65 -3.25 11.59 -19.36
C THR A 65 -3.45 11.37 -20.86
N ASN A 66 -3.28 12.42 -21.68
CA ASN A 66 -3.37 12.24 -23.13
C ASN A 66 -2.29 11.28 -23.65
N ILE A 67 -1.07 11.32 -23.09
CA ILE A 67 0.02 10.40 -23.46
C ILE A 67 -0.37 8.95 -23.13
N GLU A 68 -0.95 8.71 -21.95
CA GLU A 68 -1.45 7.39 -21.57
C GLU A 68 -2.63 6.96 -22.46
N TYR A 69 -3.55 7.86 -22.75
CA TYR A 69 -4.71 7.61 -23.62
C TYR A 69 -4.28 7.23 -25.05
N ASP A 70 -3.27 7.89 -25.61
CA ASP A 70 -2.73 7.55 -26.93
C ASP A 70 -1.94 6.23 -26.92
N ASN A 71 -1.62 5.70 -25.73
CA ASN A 71 -0.86 4.47 -25.50
C ASN A 71 -1.63 3.49 -24.59
N LEU A 72 -2.93 3.31 -24.83
CA LEU A 72 -3.79 2.46 -23.99
C LEU A 72 -3.15 1.11 -23.68
N PHE A 73 -3.22 0.72 -22.41
CA PHE A 73 -2.70 -0.56 -21.88
C PHE A 73 -1.18 -0.75 -21.97
N SER A 74 -0.42 0.27 -22.38
CA SER A 74 1.04 0.24 -22.32
C SER A 74 1.52 0.21 -20.87
N THR A 75 2.43 -0.73 -20.57
CA THR A 75 3.10 -0.82 -19.26
C THR A 75 4.48 -0.13 -19.26
N ARG A 76 4.80 0.62 -20.33
CA ARG A 76 6.04 1.41 -20.39
C ARG A 76 6.00 2.56 -19.38
N ASN A 77 7.17 2.96 -18.90
CA ASN A 77 7.33 4.21 -18.18
C ASN A 77 7.27 5.39 -19.18
N LEU A 78 6.05 5.82 -19.53
CA LEU A 78 5.81 6.81 -20.59
C LEU A 78 6.37 8.21 -20.29
N TYR A 79 6.54 8.52 -19.01
CA TYR A 79 7.08 9.79 -18.55
C TYR A 79 8.56 9.72 -18.19
N ASP A 80 9.20 8.55 -18.31
CA ASP A 80 10.58 8.32 -17.84
C ASP A 80 10.76 8.78 -16.38
N LEU A 81 9.81 8.38 -15.53
CA LEU A 81 9.83 8.66 -14.10
C LEU A 81 11.03 7.96 -13.45
N PRO A 82 11.77 8.64 -12.56
CA PRO A 82 12.84 8.01 -11.79
C PRO A 82 12.31 6.84 -10.94
N THR A 83 13.08 5.76 -10.81
CA THR A 83 12.66 4.54 -10.10
C THR A 83 12.41 4.74 -8.60
N TYR A 84 13.00 5.77 -7.98
CA TYR A 84 12.67 6.10 -6.58
C TYR A 84 11.20 6.53 -6.41
N CYS A 85 10.50 6.90 -7.48
CA CYS A 85 9.07 7.21 -7.44
C CYS A 85 8.20 5.97 -7.15
N ASN A 86 8.74 4.75 -7.25
CA ASN A 86 8.03 3.55 -6.81
C ASN A 86 7.93 3.47 -5.29
N TYR A 87 8.89 3.96 -4.52
CA TYR A 87 8.85 3.85 -3.06
C TYR A 87 7.69 4.68 -2.47
N GLY A 88 6.85 4.06 -1.63
CA GLY A 88 5.66 4.65 -1.00
C GLY A 88 5.89 5.74 0.06
N PHE A 89 6.83 6.67 -0.14
CA PHE A 89 7.04 7.84 0.73
C PHE A 89 6.20 9.06 0.31
N GLY A 90 5.16 8.82 -0.48
CA GLY A 90 4.41 9.77 -1.29
C GLY A 90 4.15 9.12 -2.66
N SER A 91 3.42 9.78 -3.56
CA SER A 91 3.17 9.19 -4.89
C SER A 91 3.14 10.23 -6.00
N THR A 92 3.93 9.99 -7.05
CA THR A 92 3.68 10.53 -8.40
C THR A 92 2.58 9.73 -9.10
N GLY A 93 2.32 8.50 -8.66
CA GLY A 93 1.79 7.40 -9.46
C GLY A 93 2.90 6.84 -10.38
N PHE A 94 2.75 5.61 -10.86
CA PHE A 94 3.71 5.00 -11.79
C PHE A 94 2.98 4.33 -12.97
N GLY A 95 2.23 5.11 -13.73
CA GLY A 95 1.50 4.68 -14.93
C GLY A 95 0.18 3.96 -14.63
N VAL A 96 -0.93 4.57 -15.07
CA VAL A 96 -2.30 4.09 -14.78
C VAL A 96 -2.56 2.66 -15.26
N PHE A 97 -1.95 2.26 -16.38
CA PHE A 97 -2.13 0.91 -16.94
C PHE A 97 -1.30 -0.17 -16.24
N ARG A 98 -0.24 0.20 -15.50
CA ARG A 98 0.48 -0.76 -14.63
C ARG A 98 -0.41 -1.21 -13.47
N GLU A 99 -1.12 -0.26 -12.86
CA GLU A 99 -2.11 -0.53 -11.83
C GLU A 99 -3.25 -1.41 -12.38
N LEU A 100 -3.81 -1.04 -13.55
CA LEU A 100 -4.88 -1.82 -14.18
C LEU A 100 -4.48 -3.28 -14.46
N VAL A 101 -3.34 -3.49 -15.12
CA VAL A 101 -2.86 -4.83 -15.46
C VAL A 101 -2.63 -5.66 -14.20
N THR A 102 -2.16 -5.04 -13.12
CA THR A 102 -1.98 -5.73 -11.84
C THR A 102 -3.32 -6.12 -11.21
N HIS A 103 -4.32 -5.24 -11.23
CA HIS A 103 -5.68 -5.60 -10.80
C HIS A 103 -6.27 -6.76 -11.60
N ILE A 104 -6.02 -6.82 -12.91
CA ILE A 104 -6.45 -7.94 -13.77
C ILE A 104 -5.78 -9.25 -13.28
N LYS A 105 -4.46 -9.24 -13.07
CA LYS A 105 -3.71 -10.42 -12.61
C LYS A 105 -4.19 -10.91 -11.25
N THR A 106 -4.29 -10.02 -10.28
CA THR A 106 -4.71 -10.38 -8.92
C THR A 106 -6.14 -10.90 -8.89
N THR A 107 -7.04 -10.29 -9.68
CA THR A 107 -8.41 -10.78 -9.88
C THR A 107 -8.41 -12.20 -10.44
N ASN A 108 -7.63 -12.47 -11.49
CA ASN A 108 -7.54 -13.81 -12.09
C ASN A 108 -7.02 -14.84 -11.09
N TRP A 109 -6.01 -14.52 -10.28
CA TRP A 109 -5.50 -15.45 -9.26
C TRP A 109 -6.53 -15.77 -8.18
N VAL A 110 -7.34 -14.79 -7.76
CA VAL A 110 -8.46 -15.03 -6.85
C VAL A 110 -9.51 -15.90 -7.52
N LEU A 111 -9.88 -15.59 -8.76
CA LEU A 111 -10.86 -16.38 -9.53
C LEU A 111 -10.38 -17.80 -9.82
N GLU A 112 -9.09 -18.07 -9.94
CA GLU A 112 -8.52 -19.41 -10.10
C GLU A 112 -8.37 -20.14 -8.75
N GLY A 113 -8.46 -19.42 -7.64
CA GLY A 113 -8.24 -19.96 -6.29
C GLY A 113 -6.77 -20.14 -5.93
N ALA A 114 -5.85 -19.48 -6.66
CA ALA A 114 -4.42 -19.53 -6.40
C ALA A 114 -4.05 -18.78 -5.10
N ILE A 115 -4.75 -17.69 -4.81
CA ILE A 115 -4.62 -16.91 -3.57
C ILE A 115 -5.88 -16.07 -3.36
N ALA A 116 -6.33 -15.87 -2.12
CA ALA A 116 -7.59 -15.17 -1.81
C ALA A 116 -7.41 -13.74 -1.25
N THR A 117 -6.17 -13.32 -0.97
CA THR A 117 -5.81 -12.10 -0.22
C THR A 117 -5.71 -10.84 -1.07
N PHE A 118 -6.40 -10.81 -2.21
CA PHE A 118 -6.58 -9.61 -3.02
C PHE A 118 -8.08 -9.32 -3.19
N PRO A 119 -8.51 -8.05 -3.20
CA PRO A 119 -9.87 -7.69 -3.61
C PRO A 119 -10.10 -8.05 -5.09
N LEU A 120 -11.32 -8.47 -5.44
CA LEU A 120 -11.70 -8.68 -6.83
C LEU A 120 -12.00 -7.35 -7.53
N MET A 121 -11.39 -7.08 -8.70
CA MET A 121 -11.85 -6.01 -9.58
C MET A 121 -12.98 -6.54 -10.46
N TYR A 122 -14.22 -6.15 -10.17
CA TYR A 122 -15.41 -6.59 -10.92
C TYR A 122 -15.40 -6.11 -12.38
N HIS A 123 -14.95 -4.88 -12.62
CA HIS A 123 -14.93 -4.27 -13.95
C HIS A 123 -13.99 -3.07 -13.98
N TYR A 124 -13.63 -2.61 -15.18
CA TYR A 124 -12.97 -1.32 -15.38
C TYR A 124 -13.52 -0.60 -16.62
N ARG A 125 -13.47 0.74 -16.63
CA ARG A 125 -13.88 1.57 -17.77
C ARG A 125 -12.93 2.74 -17.93
N ILE A 126 -12.66 3.12 -19.18
CA ILE A 126 -12.03 4.40 -19.50
C ILE A 126 -13.16 5.31 -19.99
N ILE A 127 -13.41 6.40 -19.27
CA ILE A 127 -14.51 7.32 -19.56
C ILE A 127 -14.00 8.76 -19.68
N PRO A 128 -14.70 9.63 -20.44
CA PRO A 128 -14.40 11.05 -20.44
C PRO A 128 -14.51 11.63 -19.02
N PHE A 129 -13.58 12.51 -18.65
CA PHE A 129 -13.64 13.21 -17.38
C PHE A 129 -14.91 14.08 -17.31
N SER A 130 -15.68 13.93 -16.23
CA SER A 130 -16.79 14.82 -15.92
C SER A 130 -16.52 15.53 -14.59
N GLY A 131 -16.40 16.84 -14.61
CA GLY A 131 -16.16 17.63 -13.40
C GLY A 131 -15.56 18.99 -13.69
N ARG A 132 -15.35 19.78 -12.63
CA ARG A 132 -14.55 21.01 -12.73
C ARG A 132 -13.09 20.66 -12.55
N ARG A 133 -12.25 21.26 -13.40
CA ARG A 133 -10.80 21.21 -13.20
C ARG A 133 -10.41 22.22 -12.14
N THR A 134 -9.49 21.82 -11.28
CA THR A 134 -8.79 22.72 -10.39
C THR A 134 -7.50 23.14 -11.07
N ASP A 135 -7.22 24.44 -11.10
CA ASP A 135 -5.94 24.92 -11.62
C ASP A 135 -4.79 24.34 -10.80
N VAL A 136 -3.73 23.94 -11.50
CA VAL A 136 -2.49 23.50 -10.85
C VAL A 136 -1.83 24.71 -10.21
N ASP A 137 -1.81 24.75 -8.88
CA ASP A 137 -1.07 25.77 -8.14
C ASP A 137 0.43 25.67 -8.47
N ARG A 138 0.94 26.72 -9.14
CA ARG A 138 2.34 26.79 -9.58
C ARG A 138 3.33 26.72 -8.43
N SER A 139 2.98 27.28 -7.27
CA SER A 139 3.86 27.23 -6.09
C SER A 139 3.96 25.81 -5.57
N ARG A 140 2.83 25.11 -5.41
CA ARG A 140 2.79 23.69 -5.02
C ARG A 140 3.49 22.79 -6.02
N LEU A 141 3.34 23.05 -7.32
CA LEU A 141 4.04 22.28 -8.35
C LEU A 141 5.56 22.47 -8.26
N LYS A 142 6.04 23.69 -8.00
CA LYS A 142 7.47 23.96 -7.81
C LYS A 142 8.00 23.18 -6.60
N ASP A 143 7.32 23.27 -5.47
CA ASP A 143 7.71 22.56 -4.24
C ASP A 143 7.68 21.04 -4.46
N TYR A 144 6.70 20.53 -5.22
CA TYR A 144 6.59 19.13 -5.60
C TYR A 144 7.80 18.68 -6.44
N VAL A 145 8.14 19.42 -7.49
CA VAL A 145 9.30 19.10 -8.35
C VAL A 145 10.60 19.13 -7.56
N GLU A 146 10.78 20.13 -6.70
CA GLU A 146 11.95 20.23 -5.83
C GLU A 146 12.05 19.02 -4.90
N TYR A 147 10.94 18.64 -4.27
CA TYR A 147 10.87 17.47 -3.39
C TYR A 147 11.20 16.15 -4.11
N TRP A 148 10.77 16.00 -5.37
CA TRP A 148 11.00 14.82 -6.20
C TRP A 148 12.28 14.94 -7.04
N GLY A 149 13.42 15.29 -6.43
CA GLY A 149 14.71 15.21 -7.12
C GLY A 149 14.94 16.28 -8.18
N ASN A 150 14.17 17.37 -8.17
CA ASN A 150 14.09 18.32 -9.30
C ASN A 150 13.72 17.62 -10.62
N SER A 151 12.93 16.55 -10.56
CA SER A 151 12.50 15.79 -11.73
C SER A 151 11.44 16.55 -12.53
N ALA A 152 11.85 17.11 -13.67
CA ALA A 152 10.92 17.72 -14.62
C ALA A 152 9.88 16.70 -15.13
N ASN A 153 10.27 15.44 -15.28
CA ASN A 153 9.39 14.34 -15.69
C ASN A 153 8.26 14.10 -14.67
N ALA A 154 8.58 14.10 -13.37
CA ALA A 154 7.58 13.99 -12.31
C ALA A 154 6.63 15.19 -12.29
N GLY A 155 7.16 16.40 -12.50
CA GLY A 155 6.35 17.63 -12.62
C GLY A 155 5.40 17.59 -13.81
N ASN A 156 5.91 17.25 -15.00
CA ASN A 156 5.10 17.12 -16.22
C ASN A 156 3.99 16.08 -16.06
N TYR A 157 4.31 14.94 -15.45
CA TYR A 157 3.32 13.90 -15.19
C TYR A 157 2.17 14.41 -14.30
N VAL A 158 2.50 15.11 -13.21
CA VAL A 158 1.47 15.71 -12.33
C VAL A 158 0.60 16.73 -13.07
N VAL A 159 1.20 17.60 -13.88
CA VAL A 159 0.47 18.59 -14.66
C VAL A 159 -0.48 17.91 -15.66
N ASP A 160 0.00 16.90 -16.37
CA ASP A 160 -0.82 16.18 -17.35
C ASP A 160 -1.97 15.41 -16.70
N ARG A 161 -1.76 14.86 -15.50
CA ARG A 161 -2.83 14.22 -14.73
C ARG A 161 -3.89 15.21 -14.29
N ALA A 162 -3.50 16.39 -13.82
CA ALA A 162 -4.44 17.45 -13.45
C ALA A 162 -5.26 17.95 -14.66
N HIS A 163 -4.71 17.84 -15.87
CA HIS A 163 -5.36 18.23 -17.12
C HIS A 163 -5.94 17.05 -17.93
N ALA A 164 -6.00 15.85 -17.35
CA ALA A 164 -6.48 14.65 -18.01
C ALA A 164 -7.91 14.84 -18.57
N ASN A 165 -8.12 14.36 -19.79
CA ASN A 165 -9.43 14.37 -20.44
C ASN A 165 -10.25 13.10 -20.16
N TYR A 166 -9.60 12.08 -19.59
CA TYR A 166 -10.18 10.77 -19.35
C TYR A 166 -9.82 10.28 -17.96
N GLU A 167 -10.62 9.33 -17.47
CA GLU A 167 -10.38 8.65 -16.21
C GLU A 167 -10.50 7.14 -16.42
N LEU A 168 -9.60 6.39 -15.80
CA LEU A 168 -9.75 4.97 -15.57
C LEU A 168 -10.59 4.80 -14.30
N VAL A 169 -11.71 4.12 -14.43
CA VAL A 169 -12.59 3.77 -13.33
C VAL A 169 -12.44 2.29 -13.04
N LEU A 170 -11.96 1.97 -11.84
CA LEU A 170 -11.80 0.62 -11.32
C LEU A 170 -12.95 0.32 -10.36
N PHE A 171 -13.74 -0.72 -10.66
CA PHE A 171 -14.82 -1.18 -9.78
C PHE A 171 -14.34 -2.39 -8.99
N ILE A 172 -14.10 -2.22 -7.70
CA ILE A 172 -13.39 -3.16 -6.85
C ILE A 172 -14.32 -3.63 -5.72
N GLU A 173 -14.07 -4.84 -5.25
CA GLU A 173 -14.69 -5.39 -4.06
C GLU A 173 -14.54 -4.46 -2.85
N HIS A 174 -15.68 -4.10 -2.26
CA HIS A 174 -15.68 -3.32 -1.02
C HIS A 174 -15.39 -4.25 0.17
N ILE A 175 -14.27 -4.00 0.85
CA ILE A 175 -13.87 -4.64 2.11
C ILE A 175 -14.07 -3.63 3.25
N PRO A 176 -14.66 -4.02 4.39
CA PRO A 176 -15.23 -3.06 5.35
C PRO A 176 -14.22 -2.26 6.16
N TYR A 177 -13.03 -2.80 6.43
CA TYR A 177 -12.08 -2.15 7.32
C TYR A 177 -10.71 -1.98 6.67
N VAL A 178 -10.04 -0.88 7.02
CA VAL A 178 -8.60 -0.71 6.82
C VAL A 178 -7.88 -1.40 7.97
N LEU A 179 -6.85 -2.20 7.67
CA LEU A 179 -6.15 -3.02 8.66
C LEU A 179 -5.55 -2.16 9.78
N GLU A 180 -4.94 -1.02 9.43
CA GLU A 180 -4.34 -0.13 10.43
C GLU A 180 -5.35 0.29 11.49
N THR A 181 -6.53 0.78 11.10
CA THR A 181 -7.55 1.25 12.04
C THR A 181 -8.21 0.09 12.77
N TRP A 182 -8.46 -1.02 12.09
CA TRP A 182 -9.03 -2.23 12.69
C TRP A 182 -8.13 -2.82 13.79
N LEU A 183 -6.81 -2.83 13.61
CA LEU A 183 -5.86 -3.30 14.62
C LEU A 183 -5.79 -2.40 15.86
N ARG A 184 -6.19 -1.12 15.76
CA ARG A 184 -6.29 -0.23 16.94
C ARG A 184 -7.37 -0.72 17.90
N GLU A 185 -8.47 -1.22 17.35
CA GLU A 185 -9.60 -1.77 18.11
C GLU A 185 -9.41 -3.25 18.46
N ASN A 186 -8.56 -3.95 17.71
CA ASN A 186 -8.32 -5.40 17.83
C ASN A 186 -6.81 -5.72 17.98
N PRO A 187 -6.10 -5.15 18.98
CA PRO A 187 -4.64 -5.27 19.07
C PRO A 187 -4.15 -6.71 19.23
N ASN A 188 -4.95 -7.58 19.86
CA ASN A 188 -4.64 -9.01 20.05
C ASN A 188 -4.84 -9.87 18.79
N LYS A 189 -5.20 -9.28 17.65
CA LYS A 189 -5.41 -9.99 16.39
C LYS A 189 -4.25 -9.89 15.42
N LEU A 190 -3.17 -9.16 15.74
CA LEU A 190 -2.06 -8.86 14.83
C LEU A 190 -1.40 -10.07 14.15
N GLN A 191 -1.27 -11.20 14.86
CA GLN A 191 -0.53 -12.36 14.37
C GLN A 191 -1.01 -12.85 13.01
N LYS A 192 -2.33 -13.07 12.87
CA LYS A 192 -2.89 -13.62 11.64
C LYS A 192 -2.74 -12.68 10.43
N PRO A 193 -3.11 -11.38 10.50
CA PRO A 193 -2.84 -10.42 9.45
C PRO A 193 -1.37 -10.36 9.02
N LEU A 194 -0.43 -10.45 9.97
CA LEU A 194 1.00 -10.44 9.66
C LEU A 194 1.41 -11.70 8.87
N ASP A 195 0.92 -12.87 9.27
CA ASP A 195 1.15 -14.13 8.55
C ASP A 195 0.52 -14.15 7.15
N ASP A 196 -0.71 -13.65 7.02
CA ASP A 196 -1.41 -13.55 5.74
C ASP A 196 -0.71 -12.56 4.79
N LEU A 197 -0.21 -11.42 5.33
CA LEU A 197 0.56 -10.45 4.56
C LEU A 197 1.88 -11.02 4.07
N ARG A 198 2.62 -11.73 4.93
CA ARG A 198 3.83 -12.45 4.53
C ARG A 198 3.54 -13.42 3.38
N THR A 199 2.47 -14.21 3.52
CA THR A 199 2.05 -15.17 2.48
C THR A 199 1.71 -14.47 1.17
N THR A 200 1.05 -13.32 1.23
CA THR A 200 0.68 -12.51 0.06
C THR A 200 1.92 -11.94 -0.65
N ILE A 201 2.88 -11.41 0.10
CA ILE A 201 4.13 -10.87 -0.45
C ILE A 201 5.00 -12.00 -1.01
N ASP A 202 5.09 -13.15 -0.33
CA ASP A 202 5.76 -14.34 -0.85
C ASP A 202 5.19 -14.74 -2.21
N PHE A 203 3.85 -14.77 -2.32
CA PHE A 203 3.18 -15.06 -3.58
C PHE A 203 3.56 -14.05 -4.67
N LEU A 204 3.46 -12.73 -4.42
CA LEU A 204 3.86 -11.69 -5.37
C LEU A 204 5.32 -11.84 -5.82
N ARG A 205 6.23 -12.09 -4.87
CA ARG A 205 7.64 -12.32 -5.14
C ARG A 205 7.85 -13.53 -6.07
N THR A 206 7.13 -14.64 -5.85
CA THR A 206 7.21 -15.81 -6.75
C THR A 206 6.69 -15.51 -8.17
N LYS A 207 5.79 -14.54 -8.31
CA LYS A 207 5.28 -14.05 -9.60
C LYS A 207 6.14 -12.94 -10.21
N GLY A 208 7.23 -12.53 -9.55
CA GLY A 208 8.10 -11.47 -10.03
C GLY A 208 7.47 -10.09 -9.93
N ILE A 209 6.70 -9.85 -8.87
CA ILE A 209 6.05 -8.56 -8.58
C ILE A 209 6.53 -8.03 -7.23
N ILE A 210 6.80 -6.72 -7.18
CA ILE A 210 7.02 -5.94 -5.95
C ILE A 210 5.91 -4.90 -5.86
N HIS A 211 5.22 -4.84 -4.73
CA HIS A 211 4.09 -3.93 -4.51
C HIS A 211 4.54 -2.48 -4.29
N PHE A 212 5.62 -2.28 -3.52
CA PHE A 212 6.20 -0.99 -3.14
C PHE A 212 5.36 -0.06 -2.25
N ASP A 213 4.17 -0.51 -1.84
CA ASP A 213 3.23 0.29 -1.04
C ASP A 213 2.39 -0.58 -0.10
N ALA A 214 3.03 -1.61 0.48
CA ALA A 214 2.38 -2.65 1.29
C ALA A 214 2.19 -2.19 2.76
N HIS A 215 1.87 -0.92 2.97
CA HIS A 215 1.63 -0.35 4.28
C HIS A 215 0.22 -0.67 4.82
N PHE A 216 0.00 -0.62 6.14
CA PHE A 216 -1.26 -1.09 6.73
C PHE A 216 -2.51 -0.29 6.35
N GLN A 217 -2.37 0.91 5.76
CA GLN A 217 -3.50 1.65 5.18
C GLN A 217 -3.94 1.13 3.80
N ASN A 218 -3.08 0.39 3.09
CA ASN A 218 -3.36 -0.26 1.81
C ASN A 218 -3.67 -1.75 1.99
N VAL A 219 -3.88 -2.18 3.23
CA VAL A 219 -4.33 -3.51 3.56
C VAL A 219 -5.73 -3.38 4.14
N LEU A 220 -6.68 -4.10 3.58
CA LEU A 220 -8.06 -4.15 4.04
C LEU A 220 -8.30 -5.45 4.81
N THR A 221 -9.35 -5.50 5.63
CA THR A 221 -9.76 -6.70 6.34
C THR A 221 -11.28 -6.76 6.51
N ASP A 222 -11.82 -7.96 6.49
CA ASP A 222 -13.21 -8.26 6.88
C ASP A 222 -13.32 -8.77 8.33
N GLY A 223 -12.19 -8.80 9.05
CA GLY A 223 -12.07 -9.36 10.40
C GLY A 223 -11.67 -10.84 10.42
N GLU A 224 -11.78 -11.55 9.28
CA GLU A 224 -11.38 -12.95 9.14
C GLU A 224 -10.10 -13.11 8.32
N GLN A 225 -9.87 -12.28 7.30
CA GLN A 225 -8.66 -12.30 6.47
C GLN A 225 -8.29 -10.90 5.97
N ILE A 226 -7.04 -10.75 5.53
CA ILE A 226 -6.56 -9.51 4.91
C ILE A 226 -6.71 -9.52 3.39
N TYR A 227 -6.70 -8.33 2.83
CA TYR A 227 -6.70 -8.07 1.40
C TYR A 227 -5.70 -6.95 1.07
N LEU A 228 -4.61 -7.25 0.37
CA LEU A 228 -3.65 -6.26 -0.08
C LEU A 228 -4.21 -5.55 -1.33
N THR A 229 -4.16 -4.22 -1.36
CA THR A 229 -4.72 -3.39 -2.43
C THR A 229 -3.81 -2.21 -2.76
N ASP A 230 -4.23 -1.43 -3.76
CA ASP A 230 -3.53 -0.27 -4.32
C ASP A 230 -2.23 -0.62 -5.04
N PHE A 231 -2.34 -0.81 -6.36
CA PHE A 231 -1.20 -1.16 -7.19
C PHE A 231 -0.62 0.04 -7.94
N GLY A 232 -0.84 1.27 -7.45
CA GLY A 232 -0.39 2.50 -8.12
C GLY A 232 1.13 2.67 -8.22
N LEU A 233 1.90 1.91 -7.43
CA LEU A 233 3.37 1.94 -7.34
C LEU A 233 4.04 0.61 -7.71
N VAL A 234 3.25 -0.38 -8.14
CA VAL A 234 3.70 -1.74 -8.42
C VAL A 234 4.79 -1.80 -9.50
N LEU A 235 5.76 -2.69 -9.32
CA LEU A 235 6.74 -3.05 -10.34
C LEU A 235 6.68 -4.55 -10.62
N ASP A 236 6.38 -4.88 -11.87
CA ASP A 236 6.20 -6.25 -12.34
C ASP A 236 7.22 -6.54 -13.45
N LYS A 237 7.94 -7.67 -13.34
CA LYS A 237 8.94 -8.09 -14.34
C LYS A 237 8.39 -8.27 -15.75
N SER A 238 7.09 -8.50 -15.89
CA SER A 238 6.44 -8.69 -17.19
C SER A 238 6.00 -7.39 -17.86
N PHE A 239 6.17 -6.24 -17.19
CA PHE A 239 5.99 -4.95 -17.83
C PHE A 239 7.09 -4.69 -18.86
N THR A 240 6.84 -3.73 -19.76
CA THR A 240 7.89 -3.20 -20.65
C THR A 240 8.79 -2.27 -19.85
N LEU A 241 9.73 -2.86 -19.11
CA LEU A 241 10.67 -2.16 -18.22
C LEU A 241 11.86 -1.57 -18.99
N THR A 242 12.38 -0.44 -18.50
CA THR A 242 13.72 0.04 -18.87
C THR A 242 14.81 -0.76 -18.16
N LYS A 243 16.07 -0.64 -18.61
CA LYS A 243 17.22 -1.28 -17.94
C LYS A 243 17.37 -0.83 -16.48
N ASP A 244 17.05 0.43 -16.18
CA ASP A 244 17.13 0.97 -14.84
C ASP A 244 16.04 0.37 -13.95
N GLU A 245 14.82 0.19 -14.48
CA GLU A 245 13.73 -0.49 -13.78
C GLU A 245 14.05 -1.98 -13.54
N GLU A 246 14.66 -2.68 -14.49
CA GLU A 246 15.11 -4.06 -14.31
C GLU A 246 16.17 -4.19 -13.21
N SER A 247 17.13 -3.27 -13.17
CA SER A 247 18.16 -3.20 -12.13
C SER A 247 17.54 -2.89 -10.77
N PHE A 248 16.63 -1.91 -10.74
CA PHE A 248 15.91 -1.50 -9.55
C PHE A 248 15.05 -2.63 -8.98
N PHE A 249 14.36 -3.39 -9.84
CA PHE A 249 13.61 -4.58 -9.44
C PHE A 249 14.53 -5.58 -8.71
N LYS A 250 15.68 -5.91 -9.32
CA LYS A 250 16.61 -6.91 -8.76
C LYS A 250 17.08 -6.51 -7.36
N GLN A 251 17.39 -5.23 -7.15
CA GLN A 251 17.82 -4.70 -5.87
C GLN A 251 16.71 -4.77 -4.81
N ASN A 252 15.46 -4.48 -5.20
CA ASN A 252 14.34 -4.31 -4.27
C ASN A 252 13.46 -5.55 -4.03
N THR A 253 13.91 -6.75 -4.42
CA THR A 253 13.12 -7.99 -4.34
C THR A 253 12.59 -8.30 -2.92
N PHE A 254 13.20 -7.75 -1.87
CA PHE A 254 12.80 -7.93 -0.47
C PHE A 254 12.16 -6.69 0.19
N TYR A 255 11.90 -5.63 -0.59
CA TYR A 255 11.44 -4.34 -0.06
C TYR A 255 10.13 -4.45 0.73
N ASP A 256 9.11 -5.11 0.16
CA ASP A 256 7.76 -5.19 0.76
C ASP A 256 7.77 -5.84 2.15
N TYR A 257 8.67 -6.79 2.41
CA TYR A 257 8.82 -7.39 3.76
C TYR A 257 9.27 -6.36 4.78
N GLY A 258 10.26 -5.54 4.40
CA GLY A 258 10.73 -4.44 5.24
C GLY A 258 9.63 -3.42 5.49
N GLU A 259 8.86 -3.08 4.45
CA GLU A 259 7.74 -2.16 4.58
C GLU A 259 6.64 -2.68 5.52
N VAL A 260 6.21 -3.93 5.36
CA VAL A 260 5.22 -4.55 6.26
C VAL A 260 5.71 -4.52 7.70
N LEU A 261 6.97 -4.87 7.95
CA LEU A 261 7.53 -4.86 9.31
C LEU A 261 7.66 -3.45 9.88
N ARG A 262 8.06 -2.45 9.07
CA ARG A 262 8.09 -1.03 9.47
C ARG A 262 6.73 -0.58 10.02
N ASN A 263 5.64 -1.05 9.41
CA ASN A 263 4.29 -0.66 9.79
C ASN A 263 3.88 -1.13 11.19
N LEU A 264 4.51 -2.18 11.74
CA LEU A 264 4.32 -2.56 13.14
C LEU A 264 4.64 -1.39 14.08
N GLY A 265 5.69 -0.61 13.77
CA GLY A 265 6.08 0.53 14.59
C GLY A 265 5.01 1.63 14.67
N HIS A 266 4.11 1.73 13.68
CA HIS A 266 3.03 2.73 13.71
C HIS A 266 1.93 2.38 14.72
N LEU A 267 1.78 1.11 15.11
CA LEU A 267 0.74 0.65 16.03
C LEU A 267 0.93 1.13 17.48
N ILE A 268 2.14 1.58 17.87
CA ILE A 268 2.38 2.09 19.23
C ILE A 268 1.66 3.42 19.50
N ARG A 269 1.39 4.21 18.44
CA ARG A 269 0.87 5.57 18.58
C ARG A 269 -0.55 5.61 19.17
N PRO A 270 -1.52 4.83 18.65
CA PRO A 270 -2.84 4.73 19.27
C PRO A 270 -2.80 4.32 20.74
N SER A 271 -1.96 3.35 21.11
CA SER A 271 -1.79 2.92 22.50
C SER A 271 -1.28 4.07 23.39
N TYR A 272 -0.27 4.82 22.93
CA TYR A 272 0.23 5.99 23.63
C TYR A 272 -0.83 7.10 23.76
N ASP A 273 -1.56 7.40 22.68
CA ASP A 273 -2.58 8.44 22.69
C ASP A 273 -3.74 8.12 23.64
N SER A 274 -4.04 6.82 23.82
CA SER A 274 -5.06 6.31 24.75
C SER A 274 -4.63 6.27 26.23
N CYS A 275 -3.34 6.43 26.53
CA CYS A 275 -2.86 6.52 27.91
C CYS A 275 -3.47 7.73 28.63
N SER A 276 -3.64 7.62 29.96
CA SER A 276 -4.01 8.78 30.77
C SER A 276 -2.91 9.85 30.72
N GLU A 277 -3.27 11.12 30.94
CA GLU A 277 -2.28 12.21 31.00
C GLU A 277 -1.25 12.02 32.12
N ASN A 278 -1.58 11.27 33.16
CA ASN A 278 -0.63 10.88 34.21
C ASN A 278 0.36 9.82 33.70
N ASP A 279 -0.10 8.82 32.96
CA ASP A 279 0.75 7.78 32.40
C ASP A 279 1.65 8.33 31.29
N LYS A 280 1.12 9.23 30.43
CA LYS A 280 1.94 9.95 29.45
C LYS A 280 3.06 10.74 30.13
N ARG A 281 2.76 11.49 31.21
CA ARG A 281 3.79 12.20 31.99
C ARG A 281 4.84 11.25 32.58
N ARG A 282 4.42 10.12 33.16
CA ARG A 282 5.36 9.11 33.69
C ARG A 282 6.27 8.55 32.61
N ILE A 283 5.72 8.21 31.44
CA ILE A 283 6.49 7.74 30.29
C ILE A 283 7.48 8.83 29.85
N MET A 284 7.01 10.08 29.75
CA MET A 284 7.84 11.20 29.33
C MET A 284 9.00 11.47 30.29
N GLU A 285 8.73 11.50 31.59
CA GLU A 285 9.75 11.68 32.63
C GLU A 285 10.77 10.54 32.64
N LYS A 286 10.30 9.29 32.60
CA LYS A 286 11.16 8.10 32.68
C LYS A 286 12.12 7.98 31.49
N TYR A 287 11.66 8.30 30.29
CA TYR A 287 12.44 8.15 29.05
C TYR A 287 12.97 9.47 28.49
N GLY A 288 12.87 10.56 29.25
CA GLY A 288 13.41 11.88 28.86
C GLY A 288 12.76 12.48 27.60
N ILE A 289 11.48 12.16 27.34
CA ILE A 289 10.74 12.64 26.18
C ILE A 289 10.37 14.11 26.40
N LYS A 290 10.90 14.98 25.55
CA LYS A 290 10.61 16.43 25.58
C LYS A 290 9.29 16.74 24.88
N GLU A 291 8.61 17.79 25.32
CA GLU A 291 7.49 18.36 24.57
C GLU A 291 7.96 18.86 23.18
N GLY A 292 7.07 18.75 22.19
CA GLY A 292 7.33 19.23 20.83
C GLY A 292 8.20 18.31 19.95
N LEU A 293 8.54 17.10 20.41
CA LEU A 293 9.19 16.11 19.55
C LEU A 293 8.33 15.78 18.34
N GLN A 294 8.98 15.55 17.20
CA GLN A 294 8.30 15.10 16.00
C GLN A 294 7.71 13.70 16.22
N PRO A 295 6.57 13.36 15.59
CA PRO A 295 5.90 12.08 15.80
C PRO A 295 6.79 10.84 15.60
N TYR A 296 7.77 10.92 14.69
CA TYR A 296 8.71 9.83 14.44
C TYR A 296 9.77 9.68 15.54
N GLN A 297 10.21 10.77 16.16
CA GLN A 297 11.17 10.75 17.27
C GLN A 297 10.54 10.14 18.51
N LEU A 298 9.33 10.58 18.85
CA LEU A 298 8.55 9.99 19.93
C LEU A 298 8.34 8.48 19.71
N ARG A 299 7.94 8.08 18.51
CA ARG A 299 7.76 6.67 18.16
C ARG A 299 9.05 5.86 18.36
N SER A 300 10.21 6.35 17.92
CA SER A 300 11.49 5.66 18.13
C SER A 300 11.75 5.40 19.61
N ILE A 301 11.61 6.44 20.46
CA ILE A 301 11.85 6.31 21.90
C ILE A 301 10.90 5.28 22.54
N LEU A 302 9.62 5.30 22.15
CA LEU A 302 8.65 4.35 22.68
C LEU A 302 8.96 2.90 22.25
N LEU A 303 9.37 2.68 20.99
CA LEU A 303 9.72 1.36 20.48
C LEU A 303 11.02 0.84 21.11
N ASP A 304 11.99 1.72 21.34
CA ASP A 304 13.28 1.36 21.96
C ASP A 304 13.11 0.89 23.41
N ASN A 305 12.06 1.37 24.09
CA ASN A 305 11.77 1.07 25.49
C ASN A 305 10.53 0.17 25.67
N ILE A 306 10.06 -0.49 24.60
CA ILE A 306 8.75 -1.16 24.60
C ILE A 306 8.64 -2.28 25.63
N GLU A 307 9.71 -3.03 25.89
CA GLU A 307 9.70 -4.11 26.89
C GLU A 307 9.44 -3.55 28.29
N GLN A 308 10.11 -2.47 28.65
CA GLN A 308 9.97 -1.85 29.96
C GLN A 308 8.63 -1.13 30.09
N ILE A 309 8.16 -0.46 29.03
CA ILE A 309 6.83 0.16 28.99
C ILE A 309 5.73 -0.89 29.21
N HIS A 310 5.85 -2.05 28.58
CA HIS A 310 4.93 -3.16 28.77
C HIS A 310 5.01 -3.73 30.20
N ALA A 311 6.23 -3.96 30.72
CA ALA A 311 6.44 -4.48 32.06
C ALA A 311 5.92 -3.56 33.17
N ASP A 312 6.02 -2.23 32.98
CA ASP A 312 5.51 -1.24 33.93
C ASP A 312 3.97 -1.15 33.93
N GLY A 313 3.30 -1.67 32.90
CA GLY A 313 1.84 -1.61 32.75
C GLY A 313 1.27 -0.19 32.49
N VAL A 314 2.13 0.80 32.22
CA VAL A 314 1.73 2.21 31.96
C VAL A 314 1.05 2.40 30.60
N MET A 315 1.27 1.47 29.67
CA MET A 315 0.63 1.44 28.37
C MET A 315 0.13 0.03 28.11
N LYS A 316 -1.15 -0.11 27.75
CA LYS A 316 -1.74 -1.41 27.40
C LYS A 316 -1.22 -1.83 26.04
N LEU A 317 -0.36 -2.84 26.03
CA LEU A 317 0.22 -3.42 24.83
C LEU A 317 -0.07 -4.92 24.81
N ASP A 318 -0.35 -5.46 23.63
CA ASP A 318 -0.51 -6.89 23.43
C ASP A 318 0.85 -7.61 23.46
N GLU A 319 0.91 -8.79 24.07
CA GLU A 319 2.16 -9.53 24.25
C GLU A 319 2.79 -9.95 22.91
N PHE A 320 1.99 -10.39 21.94
CA PHE A 320 2.48 -10.76 20.61
C PHE A 320 3.01 -9.52 19.86
N TYR A 321 2.35 -8.37 20.02
CA TYR A 321 2.84 -7.11 19.46
C TYR A 321 4.21 -6.72 20.04
N VAL A 322 4.37 -6.75 21.37
CA VAL A 322 5.66 -6.45 22.02
C VAL A 322 6.75 -7.40 21.54
N ALA A 323 6.46 -8.71 21.54
CA ALA A 323 7.41 -9.72 21.03
C ALA A 323 7.78 -9.48 19.56
N SER A 324 6.83 -9.03 18.73
CA SER A 324 7.08 -8.70 17.32
C SER A 324 8.00 -7.48 17.17
N ILE A 325 7.78 -6.41 17.94
CA ILE A 325 8.67 -5.24 17.93
C ILE A 325 10.08 -5.62 18.34
N VAL A 326 10.24 -6.41 19.41
CA VAL A 326 11.55 -6.89 19.87
C VAL A 326 12.23 -7.73 18.78
N LYS A 327 11.51 -8.69 18.21
CA LYS A 327 12.03 -9.60 17.19
C LYS A 327 12.47 -8.88 15.91
N TYR A 328 11.72 -7.87 15.47
CA TYR A 328 11.95 -7.20 14.18
C TYR A 328 12.58 -5.81 14.31
N ARG A 329 13.02 -5.40 15.51
CA ARG A 329 13.50 -4.04 15.82
C ARG A 329 14.52 -3.50 14.82
N SER A 330 15.52 -4.30 14.47
CA SER A 330 16.58 -3.87 13.55
C SER A 330 16.07 -3.64 12.12
N ILE A 331 15.04 -4.38 11.69
CA ILE A 331 14.40 -4.17 10.38
C ILE A 331 13.55 -2.91 10.41
N ILE A 332 12.76 -2.73 11.49
CA ILE A 332 11.93 -1.55 11.70
C ILE A 332 12.80 -0.29 11.68
N ALA A 333 13.91 -0.29 12.42
CA ALA A 333 14.86 0.82 12.45
C ALA A 333 15.46 1.09 11.07
N LEU A 334 16.01 0.05 10.39
CA LEU A 334 16.58 0.19 9.05
C LEU A 334 15.60 0.84 8.06
N MET A 335 14.35 0.38 8.05
CA MET A 335 13.33 0.92 7.16
C MET A 335 12.87 2.31 7.58
N GLN A 336 12.74 2.58 8.88
CA GLN A 336 12.37 3.90 9.39
C GLN A 336 13.44 4.95 9.08
N ASP A 337 14.73 4.60 9.20
CA ASP A 337 15.86 5.45 8.83
C ASP A 337 15.84 5.75 7.34
N PHE A 338 15.70 4.70 6.50
CA PHE A 338 15.59 4.88 5.05
C PHE A 338 14.45 5.82 4.64
N PHE A 339 13.26 5.67 5.23
CA PHE A 339 12.12 6.55 4.96
C PHE A 339 12.36 7.98 5.47
N SER A 340 12.92 8.14 6.67
CA SER A 340 13.27 9.45 7.24
C SER A 340 14.25 10.20 6.36
N ASP A 341 15.32 9.52 5.93
CA ASP A 341 16.34 10.07 5.06
C ASP A 341 15.76 10.42 3.68
N MET A 342 14.91 9.56 3.10
CA MET A 342 14.25 9.85 1.82
C MET A 342 13.29 11.05 1.90
N TRP A 343 12.53 11.19 3.00
CA TRP A 343 11.67 12.35 3.22
C TRP A 343 12.47 13.64 3.38
N GLY A 344 13.57 13.61 4.13
CA GLY A 344 14.44 14.77 4.37
C GLY A 344 15.37 15.11 3.20
N ASN A 345 15.52 14.22 2.22
CA ASN A 345 16.43 14.37 1.09
C ASN A 345 15.68 14.66 -0.22
N ASN A 346 15.66 15.93 -0.64
CA ASN A 346 15.06 16.33 -1.91
C ASN A 346 15.79 15.76 -3.14
N LYS A 347 17.04 15.28 -3.04
CA LYS A 347 17.72 14.61 -4.17
C LYS A 347 17.21 13.20 -4.43
N LYS A 348 16.54 12.58 -3.45
CA LYS A 348 15.97 11.23 -3.55
C LYS A 348 16.99 10.16 -3.97
N ASP A 349 18.25 10.35 -3.60
CA ASP A 349 19.38 9.46 -3.91
C ASP A 349 19.79 8.55 -2.74
N THR A 350 19.13 8.66 -1.59
CA THR A 350 19.32 7.75 -0.44
C THR A 350 19.08 6.31 -0.88
N LYS A 351 19.99 5.41 -0.49
CA LYS A 351 19.93 3.98 -0.83
C LYS A 351 19.50 3.18 0.37
N LEU A 352 18.50 2.32 0.18
CA LEU A 352 18.20 1.26 1.13
C LEU A 352 19.36 0.25 1.13
N ASP A 353 19.82 -0.16 2.30
CA ASP A 353 20.79 -1.25 2.42
C ASP A 353 20.08 -2.60 2.22
N HIS A 354 19.90 -3.00 0.96
CA HIS A 354 19.21 -4.23 0.58
C HIS A 354 19.89 -5.49 1.12
N ALA A 355 21.22 -5.48 1.23
CA ALA A 355 21.98 -6.60 1.76
C ALA A 355 21.71 -6.80 3.25
N LYS A 356 21.73 -5.70 4.02
CA LYS A 356 21.37 -5.71 5.45
C LYS A 356 19.91 -6.09 5.65
N LEU A 357 18.98 -5.55 4.86
CA LEU A 357 17.56 -5.93 4.95
C LEU A 357 17.39 -7.45 4.74
N ARG A 358 17.99 -8.01 3.68
CA ARG A 358 17.93 -9.44 3.39
C ARG A 358 18.53 -10.29 4.53
N LEU A 359 19.66 -9.87 5.09
CA LEU A 359 20.29 -10.57 6.21
C LEU A 359 19.38 -10.59 7.44
N LEU A 360 18.82 -9.44 7.82
CA LEU A 360 17.94 -9.33 8.98
C LEU A 360 16.64 -10.13 8.81
N LEU A 361 16.06 -10.13 7.61
CA LEU A 361 14.87 -10.93 7.30
C LEU A 361 15.11 -12.44 7.49
N LYS A 362 16.31 -12.92 7.14
CA LYS A 362 16.73 -14.30 7.39
C LYS A 362 16.95 -14.59 8.87
N GLN A 363 17.70 -13.73 9.57
CA GLN A 363 18.01 -13.90 11.00
C GLN A 363 16.75 -13.95 11.87
N THR A 364 15.71 -13.21 11.49
CA THR A 364 14.42 -13.20 12.19
C THR A 364 13.49 -14.33 11.74
N GLY A 365 13.86 -15.10 10.71
CA GLY A 365 13.02 -16.15 10.12
C GLY A 365 11.75 -15.61 9.46
N PHE A 366 11.68 -14.32 9.15
CA PHE A 366 10.52 -13.75 8.47
C PHE A 366 10.44 -14.22 7.02
N VAL A 367 11.59 -14.38 6.37
CA VAL A 367 11.72 -15.05 5.06
C VAL A 367 12.49 -16.36 5.27
N PRO A 368 11.96 -17.52 4.81
CA PRO A 368 12.65 -18.80 4.97
C PRO A 368 13.96 -18.85 4.19
N ASP A 369 14.94 -19.61 4.68
CA ASP A 369 16.12 -19.92 3.90
C ASP A 369 15.74 -20.77 2.69
N ALA A 370 16.17 -20.31 1.51
CA ALA A 370 15.91 -20.96 0.23
C ALA A 370 16.50 -22.39 0.10
N GLU A 371 17.17 -22.90 1.14
CA GLU A 371 17.86 -24.20 1.15
C GLU A 371 17.07 -25.33 1.84
N SER A 372 15.85 -25.09 2.34
CA SER A 372 15.08 -26.13 3.07
C SER A 372 14.09 -26.95 2.24
N HIS A 373 14.00 -26.73 0.92
CA HIS A 373 13.10 -27.45 0.02
C HIS A 373 13.80 -28.08 -1.19
N THR A 374 14.92 -28.76 -0.94
CA THR A 374 15.42 -29.84 -1.78
C THR A 374 15.90 -30.93 -0.86
N HIS A 375 15.05 -31.94 -0.65
CA HIS A 375 15.34 -33.33 -0.22
C HIS A 375 14.16 -33.87 0.60
N GLN A 376 13.12 -34.29 -0.11
CA GLN A 376 12.34 -35.48 0.21
C GLN A 376 11.48 -35.82 -1.01
N ILE A 377 12.16 -36.30 -2.05
CA ILE A 377 11.59 -37.30 -2.94
C ILE A 377 12.54 -38.47 -2.77
N ASP A 378 12.19 -39.38 -1.87
CA ASP A 378 12.85 -40.67 -1.75
C ASP A 378 11.80 -41.77 -1.88
N SER A 379 12.17 -42.72 -2.74
CA SER A 379 11.78 -44.15 -2.76
C SER A 379 10.42 -44.52 -3.34
#